data_AF-A0A6I8N4E6-F1
#
_entry.id   AF-A0A6I8N4E6-F1
#
_cell.length_a   1.000
_cell.length_b   1.000
_cell.length_c   1.000
_cell.angle_alpha   90.00
_cell.angle_beta   90.00
_cell.angle_gamma   90.00
#
_symmetry.space_group_name_H-M   'P 1'
#
loop_
_entity.id
_entity.type
_entity.pdbx_description
1 polymer ?
#
loop_
_entity_poly.entity_id
_entity_poly.type
_entity_poly.pdbx_seq_one_letter_code
_entity_poly.pdbx_strand_id
1 'polypeptide(L)'
;GGSGWSQDKTDWCCHRHDCCYGKAEVAGCSPKLDPYNFVCKDKQVECDSLKDRCQKMICKCDSEAAKCWAKARFNPSLKYFQQNSCGMIQPSCKADKNKKGVLLENH
;
A
#
# COMPACT_ATOMS: atom_id res chain seq x y z
N GLY A 1 -8.46 -2.23 4.34
CA GLY A 1 -9.92 -2.40 4.17
C GLY A 1 -10.14 -2.89 2.75
N GLY A 2 -11.25 -2.52 2.11
CA GLY A 2 -11.43 -2.70 0.66
C GLY A 2 -11.67 -4.14 0.18
N SER A 3 -12.31 -4.25 -0.98
CA SER A 3 -12.50 -5.50 -1.72
C SER A 3 -12.66 -5.17 -3.20
N GLY A 4 -12.44 -6.16 -4.06
CA GLY A 4 -12.54 -5.97 -5.51
C GLY A 4 -11.27 -5.46 -6.18
N TRP A 5 -11.36 -5.24 -7.47
CA TRP A 5 -10.23 -4.82 -8.30
C TRP A 5 -10.02 -3.31 -8.19
N SER A 6 -8.76 -2.88 -8.10
CA SER A 6 -8.43 -1.47 -7.95
C SER A 6 -8.85 -0.64 -9.17
N GLN A 7 -9.58 0.44 -8.93
CA GLN A 7 -10.22 1.25 -9.98
C GLN A 7 -9.24 2.15 -10.74
N ASP A 8 -8.23 2.66 -10.04
CA ASP A 8 -7.23 3.55 -10.63
C ASP A 8 -5.86 3.41 -9.92
N LYS A 9 -4.89 4.24 -10.32
CA LYS A 9 -3.55 4.24 -9.72
C LYS A 9 -3.57 4.60 -8.23
N THR A 10 -4.49 5.46 -7.81
CA THR A 10 -4.64 5.86 -6.40
C THR A 10 -5.09 4.66 -5.58
N ASP A 11 -6.06 3.91 -6.08
CA ASP A 11 -6.61 2.71 -5.45
C ASP A 11 -5.58 1.57 -5.41
N TRP A 12 -4.72 1.45 -6.43
CA TRP A 12 -3.57 0.54 -6.38
C TRP A 12 -2.55 0.89 -5.28
N CYS A 13 -2.40 2.18 -4.94
CA CYS A 13 -1.58 2.57 -3.79
C CYS A 13 -2.24 2.11 -2.48
N CYS A 14 -3.57 2.26 -2.35
CA CYS A 14 -4.34 1.77 -1.21
C CYS A 14 -4.23 0.25 -1.05
N HIS A 15 -4.42 -0.52 -2.13
CA HIS A 15 -4.26 -1.98 -2.10
C HIS A 15 -2.88 -2.40 -1.59
N ARG A 16 -1.81 -1.74 -2.07
CA ARG A 16 -0.44 -2.01 -1.59
C ARG A 16 -0.25 -1.67 -0.12
N HIS A 17 -0.84 -0.56 0.34
CA HIS A 17 -0.81 -0.14 1.73
C HIS A 17 -1.55 -1.12 2.63
N ASP A 18 -2.75 -1.56 2.23
CA ASP A 18 -3.52 -2.61 2.92
C ASP A 18 -2.73 -3.92 3.02
N CYS A 19 -2.06 -4.34 1.94
CA CYS A 19 -1.17 -5.49 1.97
C CYS A 19 0.05 -5.30 2.90
N CYS A 20 0.57 -4.06 3.02
CA CYS A 20 1.67 -3.75 3.93
C CYS A 20 1.21 -3.80 5.39
N TYR A 21 0.05 -3.21 5.68
CA TYR A 21 -0.58 -3.26 7.00
C TYR A 21 -0.90 -4.70 7.41
N GLY A 22 -1.43 -5.53 6.51
CA GLY A 22 -1.66 -6.95 6.79
C GLY A 22 -0.39 -7.70 7.18
N LYS A 23 0.78 -7.35 6.60
CA LYS A 23 2.07 -7.92 7.04
C LYS A 23 2.49 -7.41 8.42
N ALA A 24 2.22 -6.15 8.75
CA ALA A 24 2.47 -5.61 10.08
C ALA A 24 1.58 -6.27 11.14
N GLU A 25 0.30 -6.48 10.84
CA GLU A 25 -0.66 -7.21 11.69
C GLU A 25 -0.19 -8.65 11.94
N VAL A 26 0.23 -9.38 10.89
CA VAL A 26 0.81 -10.74 11.03
C VAL A 26 2.09 -10.74 11.87
N ALA A 27 2.87 -9.65 11.85
CA ALA A 27 4.06 -9.50 12.68
C ALA A 27 3.74 -9.14 14.15
N GLY A 28 2.46 -9.01 14.52
CA GLY A 28 2.01 -8.66 15.87
C GLY A 28 2.02 -7.16 16.16
N CYS A 29 2.01 -6.32 15.13
CA CYS A 29 1.86 -4.86 15.27
C CYS A 29 0.40 -4.45 15.10
N SER A 30 0.04 -3.28 15.64
CA SER A 30 -1.28 -2.67 15.47
C SER A 30 -1.19 -1.43 14.58
N PRO A 31 -1.07 -1.56 13.25
CA PRO A 31 -0.72 -0.43 12.36
C PRO A 31 -1.77 0.69 12.30
N LYS A 32 -2.96 0.46 12.85
CA LYS A 32 -4.02 1.46 12.99
C LYS A 32 -4.00 2.20 14.33
N LEU A 33 -3.26 1.68 15.31
CA LEU A 33 -3.30 2.14 16.71
C LEU A 33 -1.91 2.55 17.22
N ASP A 34 -0.86 1.87 16.81
CA ASP A 34 0.51 2.10 17.27
C ASP A 34 1.04 3.42 16.68
N PRO A 35 1.39 4.41 17.53
CA PRO A 35 1.92 5.67 17.06
C PRO A 35 3.42 5.55 16.74
N TYR A 36 3.88 6.35 15.80
CA TYR A 36 5.30 6.56 15.54
C TYR A 36 5.58 8.03 15.24
N ASN A 37 6.80 8.47 15.56
CA ASN A 37 7.27 9.80 15.20
C ASN A 37 7.92 9.75 13.82
N PHE A 38 7.80 10.82 13.05
CA PHE A 38 8.48 10.93 11.76
C PHE A 38 8.97 12.36 11.51
N VAL A 39 9.97 12.47 10.66
CA VAL A 39 10.44 13.75 10.12
C VAL A 39 10.18 13.74 8.61
N CYS A 40 9.64 14.84 8.11
CA CYS A 40 9.50 15.08 6.68
C CYS A 40 10.54 16.11 6.24
N LYS A 41 11.48 15.69 5.41
CA LYS A 41 12.51 16.54 4.81
C LYS A 41 12.51 16.34 3.31
N ASP A 42 12.53 17.43 2.54
CA ASP A 42 12.53 17.38 1.07
C ASP A 42 11.41 16.51 0.49
N LYS A 43 10.21 16.58 1.10
CA LYS A 43 9.01 15.80 0.75
C LYS A 43 9.20 14.27 0.90
N GLN A 44 10.15 13.85 1.74
CA GLN A 44 10.43 12.45 2.04
C GLN A 44 10.37 12.18 3.54
N VAL A 45 9.83 11.02 3.90
CA VAL A 45 9.77 10.53 5.27
C VAL A 45 10.95 9.59 5.54
N GLU A 46 11.71 9.86 6.60
CA GLU A 46 12.80 9.00 7.08
C GLU A 46 12.30 8.08 8.19
N CYS A 47 12.35 6.76 7.96
CA CYS A 47 11.88 5.76 8.93
C CYS A 47 13.02 4.97 9.61
N ASP A 48 14.24 5.07 9.11
CA ASP A 48 15.31 4.17 9.55
C ASP A 48 15.88 4.50 10.94
N SER A 49 15.67 5.73 11.42
CA SER A 49 16.00 6.18 12.77
C SER A 49 15.08 5.60 13.87
N LEU A 50 13.93 5.04 13.51
CA LEU A 50 13.01 4.38 14.44
C LEU A 50 13.61 3.06 14.96
N LYS A 51 13.62 2.90 16.29
CA LYS A 51 14.15 1.71 16.97
C LYS A 51 13.11 0.62 17.16
N ASP A 52 11.87 1.01 17.48
CA ASP A 52 10.79 0.04 17.65
C ASP A 52 10.42 -0.59 16.30
N ARG A 53 10.27 -1.92 16.31
CA ARG A 53 10.01 -2.71 15.11
C ARG A 53 8.68 -2.34 14.47
N CYS A 54 7.62 -2.19 15.28
CA CYS A 54 6.29 -1.89 14.78
C CYS A 54 6.23 -0.47 14.22
N GLN A 55 6.76 0.50 14.95
CA GLN A 55 6.90 1.88 14.46
C GLN A 55 7.62 1.94 13.10
N LYS A 56 8.74 1.21 12.97
CA LYS A 56 9.50 1.17 11.72
C LYS A 56 8.74 0.52 10.57
N MET A 57 8.00 -0.57 10.83
CA MET A 57 7.17 -1.23 9.81
C MET A 57 6.03 -0.32 9.33
N ILE A 58 5.31 0.30 10.27
CA ILE A 58 4.17 1.18 9.98
C ILE A 58 4.64 2.42 9.22
N CYS A 59 5.71 3.08 9.70
CA CYS A 59 6.32 4.21 9.00
C CYS A 59 6.71 3.87 7.56
N LYS A 60 7.29 2.68 7.32
CA LYS A 60 7.65 2.24 5.96
C LYS A 60 6.42 2.06 5.08
N CYS A 61 5.36 1.42 5.59
CA CYS A 61 4.09 1.29 4.85
C CYS A 61 3.54 2.67 4.45
N ASP A 62 3.49 3.61 5.41
CA ASP A 62 2.93 4.95 5.19
C ASP A 62 3.81 5.80 4.26
N SER A 63 5.13 5.73 4.41
CA SER A 63 6.10 6.41 3.54
C SER A 63 5.99 5.92 2.09
N GLU A 64 5.84 4.61 1.89
CA GLU A 64 5.62 4.03 0.55
C GLU A 64 4.27 4.44 -0.05
N ALA A 65 3.20 4.45 0.75
CA ALA A 65 1.88 4.89 0.31
C ALA A 65 1.89 6.37 -0.07
N ALA A 66 2.46 7.24 0.78
CA ALA A 66 2.62 8.67 0.49
C ALA A 66 3.39 8.93 -0.81
N LYS A 67 4.51 8.23 -1.03
CA LYS A 67 5.28 8.30 -2.29
C LYS A 67 4.48 7.82 -3.50
N CYS A 68 3.62 6.82 -3.32
CA CYS A 68 2.75 6.31 -4.37
C CYS A 68 1.67 7.34 -4.74
N TRP A 69 0.94 7.87 -3.73
CA TRP A 69 -0.10 8.88 -3.93
C TRP A 69 0.44 10.18 -4.53
N ALA A 70 1.65 10.60 -4.16
CA ALA A 70 2.30 11.79 -4.75
C ALA A 70 2.52 11.68 -6.28
N LYS A 71 2.53 10.46 -6.84
CA LYS A 71 2.68 10.20 -8.28
C LYS A 71 1.35 9.87 -8.97
N ALA A 72 0.32 9.53 -8.20
CA ALA A 72 -1.00 9.21 -8.73
C ALA A 72 -1.76 10.49 -9.06
N ARG A 73 -2.54 10.47 -10.14
CA ARG A 73 -3.45 11.58 -10.47
C ARG A 73 -4.75 11.35 -9.73
N PHE A 74 -5.20 12.34 -8.96
CA PHE A 74 -6.49 12.28 -8.29
C PHE A 74 -7.64 12.23 -9.31
N ASN A 75 -8.55 11.28 -9.14
CA ASN A 75 -9.78 11.16 -9.91
C ASN A 75 -10.99 11.52 -9.02
N PRO A 76 -11.58 12.72 -9.17
CA PRO A 76 -12.70 13.15 -8.34
C PRO A 76 -13.93 12.23 -8.40
N SER A 77 -14.16 11.55 -9.53
CA SER A 77 -15.31 10.67 -9.73
C SER A 77 -15.26 9.39 -8.89
N LEU A 78 -14.08 9.02 -8.36
CA LEU A 78 -13.90 7.86 -7.49
C LEU A 78 -13.93 8.25 -5.99
N LYS A 79 -14.08 9.54 -5.68
CA LYS A 79 -14.24 9.98 -4.28
C LYS A 79 -15.59 9.47 -3.75
N TYR A 80 -15.56 8.79 -2.61
CA TYR A 80 -16.74 8.14 -2.01
C TYR A 80 -17.40 7.09 -2.92
N PHE A 81 -16.59 6.41 -3.75
CA PHE A 81 -17.06 5.30 -4.56
C PHE A 81 -17.74 4.24 -3.69
N GLN A 82 -18.90 3.76 -4.11
CA GLN A 82 -19.74 2.90 -3.28
C GLN A 82 -19.16 1.48 -3.22
N GLN A 83 -19.06 0.93 -2.01
CA GLN A 83 -18.48 -0.41 -1.79
C GLN A 83 -19.22 -1.52 -2.55
N ASN A 84 -20.54 -1.40 -2.70
CA ASN A 84 -21.37 -2.33 -3.47
C ASN A 84 -21.07 -2.32 -4.98
N SER A 85 -20.35 -1.31 -5.46
CA SER A 85 -19.94 -1.15 -6.85
C SER A 85 -18.54 -1.71 -7.11
N CYS A 86 -17.85 -2.19 -6.05
CA CYS A 86 -16.60 -2.92 -6.18
C CYS A 86 -16.85 -4.36 -6.63
N GLY A 87 -15.98 -4.90 -7.48
CA GLY A 87 -16.05 -6.31 -7.90
C GLY A 87 -15.78 -7.29 -6.76
N MET A 88 -16.03 -8.58 -7.00
CA MET A 88 -15.70 -9.65 -6.04
C MET A 88 -14.26 -10.15 -6.15
N ILE A 89 -13.59 -9.88 -7.27
CA ILE A 89 -12.22 -10.36 -7.52
C ILE A 89 -11.22 -9.39 -6.89
N GLN A 90 -10.48 -9.86 -5.89
CA GLN A 90 -9.46 -9.07 -5.22
C GLN A 90 -8.05 -9.40 -5.74
N PRO A 91 -7.21 -8.40 -6.06
CA PRO A 91 -5.82 -8.64 -6.44
C PRO A 91 -5.01 -9.20 -5.28
N SER A 92 -4.02 -10.05 -5.57
CA SER A 92 -3.19 -10.66 -4.53
C SER A 92 -2.22 -9.64 -3.91
N CYS A 93 -1.81 -9.89 -2.67
CA CYS A 93 -0.76 -9.13 -1.99
C CYS A 93 0.67 -9.54 -2.36
N LYS A 94 0.86 -10.45 -3.33
CA LYS A 94 2.19 -10.86 -3.74
C LYS A 94 2.93 -9.70 -4.40
N ALA A 95 4.16 -9.47 -3.96
CA ALA A 95 5.06 -8.53 -4.61
C ALA A 95 5.45 -9.12 -5.97
N ASP A 96 4.99 -8.53 -7.06
CA ASP A 96 5.56 -8.80 -8.38
C ASP A 96 7.01 -8.30 -8.39
N LYS A 97 7.91 -9.16 -7.91
CA LYS A 97 9.36 -9.00 -8.07
C LYS A 97 9.89 -9.81 -9.26
N ASN A 98 9.05 -10.46 -10.07
CA ASN A 98 9.55 -11.25 -11.19
C ASN A 98 8.55 -11.38 -12.35
N LYS A 99 8.42 -10.33 -13.18
CA LYS A 99 8.09 -10.46 -14.61
C LYS A 99 8.95 -9.51 -15.44
N LYS A 100 10.27 -9.68 -15.33
CA LYS A 100 11.16 -9.53 -16.50
C LYS A 100 11.39 -10.96 -17.00
N GLY A 101 10.75 -11.33 -18.11
CA GLY A 101 10.97 -12.59 -18.81
C GLY A 101 9.93 -13.68 -18.54
N VAL A 102 8.78 -13.59 -19.20
CA VAL A 102 8.12 -14.76 -19.81
C VAL A 102 7.62 -14.30 -21.18
N LEU A 103 8.55 -14.25 -22.13
CA LEU A 103 8.23 -14.47 -23.54
C LEU A 103 8.13 -15.99 -23.72
N LEU A 104 7.08 -16.42 -24.42
CA LEU A 104 6.95 -17.63 -25.26
C LEU A 104 7.57 -18.95 -24.75
N GLU A 105 6.73 -19.96 -24.52
CA GLU A 105 6.85 -21.28 -25.19
C GLU A 105 5.67 -22.22 -24.89
N ASN A 106 4.96 -22.58 -25.97
CA ASN A 106 4.38 -23.88 -26.34
C ASN A 106 3.93 -24.88 -25.26
N HIS A 107 2.62 -25.16 -25.23
CA HIS A 107 2.01 -26.44 -25.63
C HIS A 107 0.50 -26.28 -25.79
#